data_AF-A0AAN9ANX6-F1
#
_entry.id   AF-A0AAN9ANX6-F1
#
_cell.length_a   1.000
_cell.length_b   1.000
_cell.length_c   1.000
_cell.angle_alpha   90.00
_cell.angle_beta   90.00
_cell.angle_gamma   90.00
#
_symmetry.space_group_name_H-M   'P 1'
#
loop_
_entity.id
_entity.type
_entity.pdbx_description
1 polymer ?
#
loop_
_entity_poly.entity_id
_entity_poly.type
_entity_poly.pdbx_seq_one_letter_code
_entity_poly.pdbx_strand_id
1 'polypeptide(L)'
;MKPSYFITLQVNIIVSKKASHEVFTLQVNIIVSKKASHQVFTVQVNIIVSKKASHQVFTLLPSFSQSVPALNTLLIVTISFFMVIRTGMNMHAMNVVLLVL
;
A
#
# COMPACT_ATOMS: atom_id res chain seq x y z
N MET A 1 22.80 -12.27 -23.41
CA MET A 1 21.33 -12.49 -23.28
C MET A 1 20.68 -11.17 -22.86
N LYS A 2 19.61 -10.71 -23.54
CA LYS A 2 18.83 -9.55 -23.09
C LYS A 2 18.07 -9.93 -21.80
N PRO A 3 18.10 -9.12 -20.74
CA PRO A 3 17.32 -9.40 -19.55
C PRO A 3 15.82 -9.38 -19.90
N SER A 4 15.13 -10.49 -19.61
CA SER A 4 13.68 -10.57 -19.71
C SER A 4 13.06 -10.17 -18.37
N TYR A 5 12.21 -9.15 -18.42
CA TYR A 5 11.39 -8.71 -17.31
C TYR A 5 9.97 -9.24 -17.49
N PHE A 6 9.35 -9.61 -16.38
CA PHE A 6 7.93 -9.91 -16.30
C PHE A 6 7.30 -8.95 -15.30
N ILE A 7 6.22 -8.29 -15.70
CA ILE A 7 5.50 -7.32 -14.88
C ILE A 7 4.08 -7.83 -14.71
N THR A 8 3.62 -7.90 -13.46
CA THR A 8 2.21 -8.18 -13.12
C THR A 8 1.65 -6.99 -12.36
N LEU A 9 0.49 -6.51 -12.79
CA LEU A 9 -0.30 -5.50 -12.11
C LEU A 9 -1.60 -6.14 -11.65
N GLN A 10 -1.89 -6.05 -10.35
CA GLN A 10 -3.18 -6.41 -9.78
C GLN A 10 -3.79 -5.17 -9.11
N VAL A 11 -5.04 -4.88 -9.44
CA VAL A 11 -5.82 -3.80 -8.83
C VAL A 11 -7.09 -4.41 -8.26
N ASN A 12 -7.32 -4.23 -6.96
CA ASN A 12 -8.55 -4.62 -6.29
C ASN A 12 -9.24 -3.36 -5.77
N ILE A 13 -10.52 -3.21 -6.10
CA ILE A 13 -11.36 -2.09 -5.65
C ILE A 13 -12.54 -2.69 -4.91
N ILE A 14 -12.74 -2.26 -3.66
CA ILE A 14 -13.87 -2.68 -2.83
C ILE A 14 -14.60 -1.42 -2.37
N VAL A 15 -15.90 -1.38 -2.65
CA VAL A 15 -16.79 -0.31 -2.21
C VAL A 15 -17.85 -0.92 -1.31
N SER A 16 -17.98 -0.40 -0.09
CA SER A 16 -19.04 -0.80 0.83
C SER A 16 -19.75 0.43 1.38
N LYS A 17 -21.07 0.40 1.34
CA LYS A 17 -21.93 1.49 1.81
C LYS A 17 -22.91 0.96 2.83
N LYS A 18 -22.90 1.56 4.02
CA LYS A 18 -23.94 1.43 5.05
C LYS A 18 -24.59 2.80 5.25
N ALA A 19 -25.80 2.82 5.82
CA ALA A 19 -26.66 4.00 5.88
C ALA A 19 -25.97 5.30 6.37
N SER A 20 -24.99 5.21 7.26
CA SER A 20 -24.25 6.36 7.81
C SER A 20 -22.75 6.38 7.47
N HIS A 21 -22.24 5.35 6.77
CA HIS A 21 -20.81 5.11 6.56
C HIS A 21 -20.53 4.59 5.15
N GLU A 22 -19.61 5.24 4.44
CA GLU A 22 -19.09 4.78 3.15
C GLU A 22 -17.61 4.41 3.33
N VAL A 23 -17.24 3.21 2.92
CA VAL A 23 -15.84 2.75 2.93
C VAL A 23 -15.44 2.37 1.51
N PHE A 24 -14.37 3.00 1.05
CA PHE A 24 -13.70 2.73 -0.19
C PHE A 24 -12.30 2.18 0.11
N THR A 25 -11.98 1.02 -0.44
CA THR A 25 -10.66 0.41 -0.35
C THR A 25 -10.12 0.20 -1.76
N LEU A 26 -8.93 0.74 -2.02
CA LEU A 26 -8.16 0.51 -3.23
C LEU A 26 -6.84 -0.17 -2.84
N GLN A 27 -6.61 -1.34 -3.42
CA GLN A 27 -5.34 -2.05 -3.29
C GLN A 27 -4.71 -2.19 -4.68
N VAL A 28 -3.49 -1.70 -4.82
CA VAL A 28 -2.67 -1.85 -6.03
C VAL A 28 -1.44 -2.66 -5.66
N ASN A 29 -1.18 -3.72 -6.42
CA ASN A 29 0.01 -4.55 -6.27
C ASN A 29 0.73 -4.64 -7.62
N ILE A 30 2.00 -4.26 -7.63
CA ILE A 30 2.88 -4.30 -8.80
C ILE A 30 4.04 -5.23 -8.48
N ILE A 31 4.18 -6.30 -9.26
CA ILE A 31 5.26 -7.27 -9.14
C ILE A 31 6.12 -7.19 -10.40
N VAL A 32 7.42 -6.97 -10.22
CA VAL A 32 8.41 -6.96 -11.30
C VAL A 32 9.44 -8.04 -11.02
N SER A 33 9.52 -9.02 -11.91
CA SER A 33 10.45 -10.14 -11.82
C SER A 33 11.46 -10.08 -12.95
N LYS A 34 12.76 -10.09 -12.63
CA LYS A 34 13.84 -10.15 -13.63
C LYS A 34 14.36 -11.57 -13.74
N LYS A 35 14.05 -12.26 -14.85
CA LYS A 35 14.40 -13.69 -15.03
C LYS A 35 15.91 -13.98 -14.92
N ALA A 36 16.76 -13.05 -15.35
CA ALA A 36 18.21 -13.27 -15.40
C ALA A 36 18.92 -13.18 -14.02
N SER A 37 18.31 -12.55 -13.02
CA SER A 37 18.91 -12.40 -11.67
C SER A 37 18.08 -13.05 -10.57
N HIS A 38 16.96 -13.70 -10.92
CA HIS A 38 15.93 -14.20 -9.99
C HIS A 38 15.45 -13.14 -8.96
N GLN A 39 15.72 -11.86 -9.20
CA GLN A 39 15.30 -10.77 -8.32
C GLN A 39 13.81 -10.49 -8.54
N VAL A 40 13.09 -10.40 -7.43
CA VAL A 40 11.67 -10.04 -7.40
C VAL A 40 11.53 -8.74 -6.63
N PHE A 41 10.90 -7.75 -7.26
CA PHE A 41 10.50 -6.50 -6.64
C PHE A 41 8.99 -6.48 -6.55
N THR A 42 8.47 -6.14 -5.38
CA THR A 42 7.04 -5.97 -5.15
C THR A 42 6.79 -4.61 -4.54
N VAL A 43 5.87 -3.87 -5.13
CA VAL A 43 5.31 -2.63 -4.58
C VAL A 43 3.84 -2.87 -4.34
N GLN A 44 3.39 -2.64 -3.11
CA GLN A 44 1.98 -2.69 -2.76
C GLN A 44 1.56 -1.36 -2.17
N VAL A 45 0.42 -0.84 -2.61
CA VAL A 45 -0.19 0.37 -2.08
C VAL A 45 -1.62 0.03 -1.68
N ASN A 46 -1.94 0.23 -0.40
CA ASN A 46 -3.29 0.11 0.11
C ASN A 46 -3.80 1.49 0.53
N ILE A 47 -4.90 1.94 -0.07
CA ILE A 47 -5.57 3.21 0.23
C ILE A 47 -6.96 2.86 0.77
N ILE A 48 -7.25 3.31 1.98
CA ILE A 48 -8.54 3.15 2.64
C ILE A 48 -9.10 4.53 2.92
N VAL A 49 -10.29 4.80 2.40
CA VAL A 49 -11.06 6.00 2.66
C VAL A 49 -12.36 5.60 3.34
N SER A 50 -12.56 6.06 4.56
CA SER A 50 -13.81 5.84 5.31
C SER A 50 -14.47 7.18 5.60
N LYS A 51 -15.65 7.40 5.05
CA LYS A 51 -16.46 8.59 5.28
C LYS A 51 -17.62 8.26 6.22
N LYS A 52 -17.68 8.95 7.35
CA LYS A 52 -18.85 9.04 8.24
C LYS A 52 -19.46 10.43 8.13
N ALA A 53 -20.71 10.59 8.57
CA ALA A 53 -21.43 11.87 8.51
C ALA A 53 -20.65 13.08 9.09
N SER A 54 -19.81 12.87 10.11
CA SER A 54 -19.04 13.93 10.78
C SER A 54 -17.54 13.95 10.46
N HIS A 55 -16.98 12.86 9.93
CA HIS A 55 -15.53 12.69 9.79
C HIS A 55 -15.18 11.85 8.56
N GLN A 56 -14.04 12.16 7.93
CA GLN A 56 -13.40 11.33 6.92
C GLN A 56 -12.08 10.82 7.47
N VAL A 57 -11.83 9.53 7.31
CA VAL A 57 -10.56 8.90 7.65
C VAL A 57 -9.90 8.47 6.36
N PHE A 58 -8.64 8.88 6.19
CA PHE A 58 -7.78 8.49 5.10
C PHE A 58 -6.61 7.70 5.66
N THR A 59 -6.37 6.53 5.11
CA THR A 59 -5.22 5.69 5.48
C THR A 59 -4.51 5.24 4.22
N LEU A 60 -3.20 5.43 4.18
CA LEU A 60 -2.33 5.06 3.08
C LEU A 60 -1.19 4.18 3.62
N LEU A 61 -1.11 2.95 3.14
CA LEU A 61 -0.06 1.99 3.50
C LEU A 61 0.69 1.52 2.24
N PRO A 62 1.74 2.24 1.82
CA PRO A 62 2.70 1.73 0.87
C PRO A 62 3.65 0.73 1.54
N SER A 63 3.91 -0.38 0.87
CA SER A 63 4.98 -1.31 1.18
C SER A 63 5.78 -1.62 -0.07
N PHE A 64 7.09 -1.79 0.14
CA PHE A 64 8.04 -2.23 -0.86
C PHE A 64 8.75 -3.46 -0.31
N SER A 65 8.94 -4.47 -1.16
CA SER A 65 9.79 -5.60 -0.84
C SER A 65 10.68 -5.98 -1.99
N GLN A 66 11.90 -6.40 -1.69
CA GLN A 66 12.86 -6.93 -2.64
C GLN A 66 13.40 -8.27 -2.15
N SER A 67 13.27 -9.30 -2.98
CA SER A 67 13.93 -10.58 -2.77
C SER A 67 15.16 -10.68 -3.68
N VAL A 68 16.32 -10.94 -3.07
CA VAL A 68 17.56 -11.23 -3.78
C VAL A 68 18.00 -12.65 -3.43
N PRO A 69 17.73 -13.65 -4.29
CA PRO A 69 17.96 -15.06 -3.96
C PRO A 69 19.43 -15.42 -3.81
N ALA A 70 20.35 -14.68 -4.45
CA ALA A 70 21.79 -14.87 -4.26
C ALA A 70 22.26 -14.59 -2.82
N LEU A 71 21.50 -13.82 -2.04
CA LEU A 71 21.83 -13.46 -0.66
C LEU A 71 20.87 -14.10 0.36
N ASN A 72 19.91 -14.91 -0.10
CA ASN A 72 18.78 -15.44 0.68
C ASN A 72 18.12 -14.38 1.60
N THR A 73 18.10 -13.12 1.14
CA THR A 73 17.70 -11.95 1.93
C THR A 73 16.44 -11.35 1.31
N LEU A 74 15.47 -11.05 2.18
CA LEU A 74 14.22 -10.36 1.83
C LEU A 74 14.21 -9.02 2.56
N LEU A 75 14.32 -7.92 1.80
CA LEU A 75 14.14 -6.58 2.35
C LEU A 75 12.66 -6.21 2.26
N ILE A 76 12.04 -5.81 3.37
CA ILE A 76 10.69 -5.26 3.40
C ILE A 76 10.74 -3.88 4.05
N VAL A 77 10.19 -2.88 3.37
CA VAL A 77 10.00 -1.52 3.88
C VAL A 77 8.50 -1.23 3.83
N THR A 78 7.91 -0.97 4.99
CA THR A 78 6.51 -0.53 5.08
C THR A 78 6.46 0.85 5.69
N ILE A 79 5.70 1.74 5.05
CA ILE A 79 5.41 3.08 5.57
C ILE A 79 3.89 3.15 5.74
N SER A 80 3.45 3.67 6.88
CA SER A 80 2.02 3.87 7.16
C SER A 80 1.76 5.35 7.36
N PHE A 81 0.75 5.88 6.68
CA PHE A 81 0.24 7.24 6.87
C PHE A 81 -1.24 7.19 7.24
N PHE A 82 -1.59 7.88 8.33
CA PHE A 82 -2.94 7.96 8.84
C PHE A 82 -3.36 9.42 9.07
N MET A 83 -4.52 9.77 8.53
CA MET A 83 -5.06 11.12 8.61
C MET A 83 -6.57 11.08 8.90
N VAL A 84 -6.99 11.86 9.90
CA VAL A 84 -8.40 12.06 10.25
C VAL A 84 -8.79 13.49 9.95
N ILE A 85 -9.78 13.65 9.08
CA ILE A 85 -10.40 14.94 8.75
C ILE A 85 -11.74 15.00 9.48
N ARG A 86 -11.90 15.90 10.45
CA ARG A 86 -13.22 16.22 10.99
C ARG A 86 -13.85 17.34 10.16
N THR A 87 -15.10 17.20 9.76
CA THR A 87 -15.83 18.34 9.19
C THR A 87 -16.03 19.38 10.29
N GLY A 88 -15.28 20.49 10.26
CA GLY A 88 -15.41 21.62 11.18
C GLY A 88 -14.26 21.87 12.17
N MET A 89 -13.24 21.00 12.31
CA MET A 89 -12.06 21.26 13.16
C MET A 89 -10.76 20.67 12.59
N ASN A 90 -9.65 21.34 12.96
CA ASN A 90 -8.28 21.23 12.47
C ASN A 90 -7.70 19.81 12.29
N MET A 91 -6.76 19.74 11.33
CA MET A 91 -6.06 18.52 10.91
C MET A 91 -5.09 18.02 12.00
N HIS A 92 -5.19 16.75 12.40
CA HIS A 92 -4.16 16.07 13.18
C HIS A 92 -3.73 14.80 12.45
N ALA A 93 -2.46 14.75 12.03
CA ALA A 93 -1.81 13.54 11.51
C ALA A 93 -0.99 12.91 12.65
N MET A 94 -1.03 11.58 12.80
CA MET A 94 -0.19 10.88 13.76
C MET A 94 0.43 9.59 13.21
N ASN A 95 1.74 9.50 13.48
CA ASN A 95 2.69 8.40 13.47
C ASN A 95 3.13 7.74 12.15
N VAL A 96 4.47 7.70 12.02
CA VAL A 96 5.26 6.92 11.06
C VAL A 96 5.87 5.75 11.83
N VAL A 97 5.52 4.52 11.47
CA VAL A 97 6.21 3.30 11.96
C VAL A 97 7.06 2.77 10.82
N LEU A 98 8.39 2.77 11.02
CA LEU A 98 9.34 2.12 10.12
C LEU A 98 9.69 0.75 10.72
N LEU A 99 9.32 -0.32 10.04
CA LEU A 99 9.76 -1.68 10.36
C LEU A 99 10.73 -2.13 9.27
N VAL A 100 11.98 -2.40 9.66
CA VAL A 100 13.02 -3.03 8.82
C VAL A 100 13.28 -4.41 9.44
N LEU A 101 12.96 -5.48 8.72
CA LEU A 101 13.19 -6.87 9.10
C LEU A 101 14.31 -7.48 8.25
#